data_AF-A0A7W1YL58-F1
#
_entry.id   AF-A0A7W1YL58-F1
#
_cell.length_a   1.000
_cell.length_b   1.000
_cell.length_c   1.000
_cell.angle_alpha   90.00
_cell.angle_beta   90.00
_cell.angle_gamma   90.00
#
_symmetry.space_group_name_H-M   'P 1'
#
loop_
_entity.id
_entity.type
_entity.pdbx_description
1 polymer ?
#
loop_
_entity_poly.entity_id
_entity_poly.type
_entity_poly.pdbx_seq_one_letter_code
_entity_poly.pdbx_strand_id
1 'polypeptide(L)'
;NFGPGEQSVATVLELARSLVEAWGTGSVEAGGARPGQPHEAGLLKLDCSKAAARLGWRGAWDMPTTARATAAWYQAHQRGEDLRACTDRQIAAYVASQAGQRAAWVG
;
A
#
# COMPACT_ATOMS: atom_id res chain seq x y z
N ASN A 1 1.03 0.48 17.74
CA ASN A 1 0.98 1.17 16.45
C ASN A 1 0.36 0.26 15.40
N PHE A 2 -0.20 0.85 14.36
CA PHE A 2 -0.71 0.16 13.18
C PHE A 2 0.11 0.65 12.00
N GLY A 3 0.56 -0.28 11.18
CA GLY A 3 1.44 0.03 10.06
C GLY A 3 1.69 -1.19 9.20
N PRO A 4 2.27 -1.00 8.01
CA PRO A 4 2.63 -2.11 7.14
C PRO A 4 3.51 -3.13 7.87
N GLY A 5 3.36 -4.41 7.50
CA GLY A 5 4.25 -5.46 8.03
C GLY A 5 5.70 -5.21 7.64
N GLU A 6 6.65 -5.90 8.28
CA GLU A 6 8.08 -5.69 7.98
C GLU A 6 8.45 -5.96 6.53
N GLN A 7 7.70 -6.86 5.88
CA GLN A 7 7.81 -7.24 4.47
C GLN A 7 7.34 -6.13 3.51
N SER A 8 6.69 -5.08 4.02
CA SER A 8 6.11 -4.00 3.22
C SER A 8 6.90 -2.69 3.32
N VAL A 9 8.16 -2.77 3.73
CA VAL A 9 9.12 -1.66 3.58
C VAL A 9 9.45 -1.52 2.09
N ALA A 10 9.19 -0.35 1.54
CA ALA A 10 9.50 -0.02 0.15
C ALA A 10 10.12 1.37 0.06
N THR A 11 11.03 1.54 -0.88
CA THR A 11 11.57 2.84 -1.27
C THR A 11 10.53 3.66 -2.03
N VAL A 12 10.73 4.97 -2.08
CA VAL A 12 9.89 5.88 -2.89
C VAL A 12 9.89 5.45 -4.36
N LEU A 13 11.04 5.01 -4.89
CA LEU A 13 11.16 4.57 -6.27
C LEU A 13 10.35 3.30 -6.56
N GLU A 14 10.34 2.33 -5.64
CA GLU A 14 9.53 1.11 -5.79
C GLU A 14 8.04 1.45 -5.79
N LEU A 15 7.58 2.28 -4.85
CA LEU A 15 6.19 2.73 -4.82
C LEU A 15 5.80 3.46 -6.09
N ALA A 16 6.64 4.39 -6.56
CA ALA A 16 6.38 5.16 -7.78
C ALA A 16 6.30 4.24 -9.01
N ARG A 17 7.19 3.25 -9.12
CA ARG A 17 7.15 2.25 -10.20
C ARG A 17 5.88 1.42 -10.16
N SER A 18 5.47 0.93 -8.99
CA SER A 18 4.23 0.17 -8.85
C SER A 18 2.99 0.99 -9.17
N LEU A 19 3.00 2.30 -8.89
CA LEU A 19 1.92 3.19 -9.32
C LEU A 19 1.89 3.37 -10.84
N VAL A 20 3.03 3.56 -11.51
CA VAL A 20 3.08 3.66 -12.97
C VAL A 20 2.63 2.36 -13.64
N GLU A 21 3.08 1.21 -13.13
CA GLU A 21 2.63 -0.09 -13.60
C GLU A 21 1.12 -0.27 -13.43
N ALA A 22 0.58 0.05 -12.25
CA ALA A 22 -0.85 0.02 -11.98
C ALA A 22 -1.66 1.01 -12.84
N TRP A 23 -1.07 2.14 -13.19
CA TRP A 23 -1.69 3.15 -14.05
C TRP A 23 -1.73 2.73 -15.51
N GLY A 24 -0.76 1.92 -15.95
CA GLY A 24 -0.64 1.38 -17.30
C GLY A 24 0.10 2.29 -18.29
N THR A 25 0.43 3.53 -17.90
CA THR A 25 1.19 4.47 -18.74
C THR A 25 2.03 5.42 -17.88
N GLY A 26 3.10 5.96 -18.46
CA GLY A 26 4.00 6.91 -17.81
C GLY A 26 5.36 6.30 -17.52
N SER A 27 6.24 7.09 -16.89
CA SER A 27 7.57 6.65 -16.49
C SER A 27 7.95 7.30 -15.16
N VAL A 28 8.86 6.63 -14.44
CA VAL A 28 9.48 7.18 -13.24
C VAL A 28 10.98 7.26 -13.48
N GLU A 29 11.52 8.45 -13.31
CA GLU A 29 12.96 8.70 -13.31
C GLU A 29 13.40 9.06 -11.89
N ALA A 30 14.32 8.28 -11.33
CA ALA A 30 15.00 8.68 -10.11
C ALA A 30 16.18 9.57 -10.50
N GLY A 31 16.17 10.84 -10.07
CA GLY A 31 17.36 11.67 -10.15
C GLY A 31 18.49 11.01 -9.36
N GLY A 32 19.67 10.87 -9.98
CA GLY A 32 20.83 10.29 -9.31
C GLY A 32 21.16 11.04 -8.01
N ALA A 33 21.59 10.30 -6.98
CA ALA A 33 22.07 10.87 -5.74
C ALA A 33 23.15 11.92 -6.04
N ARG A 34 22.87 13.19 -5.75
CA ARG A 34 23.86 14.26 -5.94
C ARG A 34 24.89 14.19 -4.80
N PRO A 35 26.19 14.39 -5.09
CA PRO A 35 27.18 14.53 -4.04
C PRO A 35 26.74 15.65 -3.07
N GLY A 36 26.63 15.33 -1.77
CA GLY A 36 26.21 16.29 -0.74
C GLY A 36 24.72 16.30 -0.40
N GLN A 37 23.90 15.37 -0.89
CA GLN A 37 22.57 15.16 -0.29
C GLN A 37 22.74 14.74 1.18
N PRO A 38 22.03 15.38 2.13
CA PRO A 38 22.03 14.92 3.51
C PRO A 38 21.57 13.46 3.54
N HIS A 39 22.29 12.61 4.28
CA HIS A 39 21.81 11.26 4.55
C HIS A 39 20.39 11.38 5.11
N GLU A 40 19.40 10.80 4.41
CA GLU A 40 18.05 10.69 4.97
C GLU A 40 18.16 10.09 6.37
N ALA A 41 17.50 10.73 7.34
CA ALA A 41 17.37 10.17 8.67
C ALA A 41 16.86 8.73 8.51
N GLY A 42 17.56 7.77 9.13
CA GLY A 42 17.28 6.34 8.95
C GLY A 42 15.79 6.05 9.03
N LEU A 43 15.29 5.24 8.10
CA LEU A 43 13.87 4.93 7.90
C LEU A 43 13.09 4.90 9.22
N LEU A 44 12.25 5.91 9.45
CA LEU A 44 11.38 5.96 10.62
C LEU A 44 10.27 4.91 10.45
N LYS A 45 10.45 3.76 11.11
CA LYS A 45 9.46 2.68 11.14
C LYS A 45 8.80 2.63 12.51
N LEU A 46 7.48 2.57 12.53
CA LEU A 46 6.73 2.31 13.76
C LEU A 46 6.79 0.82 14.10
N ASP A 47 7.16 0.49 15.34
CA ASP A 47 7.00 -0.86 15.84
C ASP A 47 5.51 -1.19 16.02
N CYS A 48 5.04 -2.15 15.21
CA CYS A 48 3.67 -2.65 15.20
C CYS A 48 3.52 -4.01 15.90
N SER A 49 4.60 -4.54 16.50
CA SER A 49 4.66 -5.84 17.18
C SER A 49 3.55 -6.04 18.21
N LYS A 50 3.26 -5.01 19.02
CA LYS A 50 2.22 -5.06 20.05
C LYS A 50 0.81 -5.26 19.48
N ALA A 51 0.49 -4.62 18.35
CA ALA A 51 -0.82 -4.79 17.70
C ALA A 51 -0.93 -6.17 17.05
N ALA A 52 0.13 -6.64 16.41
CA ALA A 52 0.19 -7.99 15.86
C ALA A 52 0.04 -9.08 16.95
N ALA A 53 0.78 -8.94 18.05
CA ALA A 53 0.81 -9.94 19.12
C ALA A 53 -0.49 -9.97 19.95
N ARG A 54 -1.10 -8.80 20.24
CA ARG A 54 -2.27 -8.73 21.14
C ARG A 54 -3.61 -8.72 20.43
N LEU A 55 -3.67 -8.24 19.19
CA LEU A 55 -4.92 -8.11 18.43
C LEU A 55 -4.96 -9.03 17.20
N GLY A 56 -3.88 -9.77 16.91
CA GLY A 56 -3.73 -10.50 15.66
C GLY A 56 -3.69 -9.57 14.44
N TRP A 57 -3.50 -8.26 14.64
CA TRP A 57 -3.67 -7.27 13.59
C TRP A 57 -2.55 -7.33 12.56
N ARG A 58 -2.92 -7.29 11.27
CA ARG A 58 -2.00 -7.24 10.13
C ARG A 58 -2.62 -6.38 9.02
N GLY A 59 -1.78 -5.69 8.25
CA GLY A 59 -2.24 -5.01 7.04
C GLY A 59 -2.80 -6.01 6.02
N ALA A 60 -3.96 -5.72 5.43
CA ALA A 60 -4.63 -6.68 4.55
C ALA A 60 -3.99 -6.76 3.16
N TRP A 61 -3.58 -5.61 2.63
CA TRP A 61 -3.07 -5.46 1.29
C TRP A 61 -1.57 -5.23 1.33
N ASP A 62 -0.88 -5.89 0.41
CA ASP A 62 0.52 -5.60 0.11
C ASP A 62 0.64 -4.30 -0.71
N MET A 63 1.88 -3.87 -0.93
CA MET A 63 2.16 -2.64 -1.67
C MET A 63 1.61 -2.68 -3.11
N PRO A 64 1.82 -3.75 -3.90
CA PRO A 64 1.26 -3.83 -5.26
C PRO A 64 -0.28 -3.73 -5.30
N THR A 65 -0.98 -4.40 -4.37
CA THR A 65 -2.45 -4.33 -4.29
C THR A 65 -2.91 -2.93 -3.91
N THR A 66 -2.23 -2.30 -2.95
CA THR A 66 -2.51 -0.92 -2.54
C THR A 66 -2.30 0.06 -3.69
N ALA A 67 -1.21 -0.09 -4.46
CA ALA A 67 -0.93 0.75 -5.63
C ALA A 67 -2.02 0.60 -6.70
N ARG A 68 -2.44 -0.63 -7.02
CA ARG A 68 -3.55 -0.89 -7.96
C ARG A 68 -4.88 -0.28 -7.52
N ALA A 69 -5.26 -0.47 -6.26
CA ALA A 69 -6.49 0.12 -5.74
C ALA A 69 -6.44 1.66 -5.79
N THR A 70 -5.29 2.25 -5.47
CA THR A 70 -5.07 3.70 -5.54
C THR A 70 -5.20 4.21 -6.98
N ALA A 71 -4.48 3.60 -7.93
CA ALA A 71 -4.53 3.99 -9.34
C ALA A 71 -5.97 3.89 -9.88
N ALA A 72 -6.66 2.78 -9.63
CA ALA A 72 -8.02 2.56 -10.09
C ALA A 72 -9.01 3.62 -9.57
N TRP A 73 -8.87 4.04 -8.31
CA TRP A 73 -9.72 5.08 -7.71
C TRP A 73 -9.52 6.43 -8.40
N TYR A 74 -8.26 6.84 -8.61
CA TYR A 74 -7.95 8.10 -9.31
C TYR A 74 -8.35 8.07 -10.79
N GLN A 75 -8.24 6.92 -11.45
CA GLN A 75 -8.74 6.76 -12.81
C GLN A 75 -10.27 6.89 -12.89
N ALA A 76 -11.01 6.31 -11.93
CA ALA A 76 -12.46 6.48 -11.83
C ALA A 76 -12.85 7.94 -11.60
N HIS A 77 -12.10 8.66 -10.76
CA HIS A 77 -12.29 10.10 -10.55
C HIS A 77 -12.12 10.89 -11.84
N GLN A 78 -11.04 10.63 -12.60
CA GLN A 78 -10.79 11.33 -13.87
C GLN A 78 -11.86 11.05 -14.94
N ARG A 79 -12.48 9.87 -14.91
CA ARG A 79 -13.57 9.52 -15.82
C ARG A 79 -14.95 10.03 -15.36
N GLY A 80 -15.02 10.71 -14.21
CA GLY A 80 -16.28 11.19 -13.64
C GLY A 80 -17.22 10.08 -13.18
N GLU A 81 -16.68 8.92 -12.79
CA GLU A 81 -17.47 7.80 -12.27
C GLU A 81 -18.01 8.08 -10.86
N ASP A 82 -18.96 7.25 -10.41
CA ASP A 82 -19.44 7.27 -9.04
C ASP A 82 -18.34 6.79 -8.06
N LEU A 83 -17.67 7.77 -7.45
CA LEU A 83 -16.62 7.51 -6.46
C LEU A 83 -17.14 6.90 -5.17
N ARG A 84 -18.41 7.11 -4.82
CA ARG A 84 -19.00 6.44 -3.67
C ARG A 84 -19.10 4.95 -3.94
N ALA A 85 -19.66 4.56 -5.08
CA ALA A 85 -19.72 3.15 -5.48
C ALA A 85 -18.32 2.52 -5.64
N CYS A 86 -17.34 3.27 -6.14
CA CYS A 86 -15.94 2.82 -6.20
C CYS A 86 -15.36 2.55 -4.80
N THR A 87 -15.52 3.51 -3.89
CA THR A 87 -15.04 3.41 -2.50
C THR A 87 -15.73 2.27 -1.76
N ASP A 88 -17.04 2.11 -1.89
CA ASP A 88 -17.79 1.02 -1.25
C ASP A 88 -17.30 -0.35 -1.71
N ARG A 89 -17.02 -0.53 -3.00
CA ARG A 89 -16.41 -1.76 -3.54
C ARG A 89 -15.02 -2.01 -2.95
N GLN A 90 -14.19 -0.98 -2.82
CA GLN A 90 -12.85 -1.13 -2.25
C GLN A 90 -12.88 -1.48 -0.76
N ILE A 91 -13.81 -0.90 0.01
CA ILE A 91 -14.04 -1.27 1.41
C ILE A 91 -14.43 -2.76 1.50
N ALA A 92 -15.40 -3.20 0.70
CA ALA A 92 -15.81 -4.60 0.67
C ALA A 92 -14.65 -5.55 0.32
N ALA A 93 -13.83 -5.20 -0.68
CA ALA A 93 -12.66 -5.98 -1.08
C ALA A 93 -11.59 -6.04 0.04
N TYR A 94 -11.35 -4.93 0.73
CA TYR A 94 -10.43 -4.89 1.86
C TYR A 94 -10.89 -5.80 3.00
N VAL A 95 -12.17 -5.72 3.38
CA VAL A 95 -12.76 -6.57 4.42
C VAL A 95 -12.71 -8.05 4.04
N ALA A 96 -13.02 -8.39 2.79
CA ALA A 96 -12.94 -9.76 2.28
C ALA A 96 -11.50 -10.31 2.32
N SER A 97 -10.50 -9.50 1.99
CA SER A 97 -9.09 -9.90 2.03
C SER A 97 -8.58 -10.23 3.46
N GLN A 98 -9.20 -9.66 4.50
CA GLN A 98 -8.94 -10.00 5.91
C GLN A 98 -9.64 -11.31 6.33
N ALA A 99 -10.81 -11.63 5.77
CA ALA A 99 -11.55 -12.84 6.10
C ALA A 99 -10.79 -14.12 5.69
N GLY A 100 -10.14 -14.11 4.53
CA GLY A 100 -9.27 -15.20 4.09
C GLY A 100 -8.05 -15.43 4.99
N GLN A 101 -7.57 -14.39 5.67
CA GLN A 101 -6.44 -14.47 6.60
C GLN A 101 -6.84 -15.00 7.99
N ARG A 102 -8.12 -14.89 8.37
CA ARG A 102 -8.65 -15.47 9.63
C ARG A 102 -8.91 -16.98 9.55
N ALA A 103 -9.14 -17.53 8.35
CA ALA A 103 -9.37 -18.97 8.16
C ALA A 103 -8.12 -19.84 8.41
N ALA A 104 -6.92 -19.27 8.29
CA ALA A 104 -5.66 -19.97 8.56
C ALA A 104 -5.32 -20.12 10.07
N TRP A 105 -6.22 -19.73 10.97
CA TRP A 105 -6.02 -19.75 12.43
C TRP A 105 -6.76 -20.88 13.16
N VAL A 106 -7.50 -21.75 12.46
CA VAL A 106 -8.23 -22.89 13.05
C VAL A 106 -7.67 -24.24 12.58
N GLY A 107 -6.37 -24.28 12.27
CA GLY A 107 -5.65 -25.51 11.89
C GLY A 107 -4.54 -25.84 12.88
#